data_AF-A0A2H5Y2S3-F1
#
_entry.id   AF-A0A2H5Y2S3-F1
#
_cell.length_a   1.000
_cell.length_b   1.000
_cell.length_c   1.000
_cell.angle_alpha   90.00
_cell.angle_beta   90.00
_cell.angle_gamma   90.00
#
_symmetry.space_group_name_H-M   'P 1'
#
loop_
_entity.id
_entity.type
_entity.pdbx_description
1 polymer ?
#
loop_
_entity_poly.entity_id
_entity_poly.type
_entity_poly.pdbx_seq_one_letter_code
_entity_poly.pdbx_strand_id
1 'polypeptide(L)'
;MSIASPRFRDLASLSRLLRLTAGIWGAMSAGGFLILYLAASYSETHSDAATSALVWLALWALSALVFFVVFLSWKHRALHNAHALGGSSLPSPAAAIYWYFVPIASLWMPYVVMRRIFQASYPPASPGEGKPSLSLVTAWWVLWLLDFLLSFSIWGIPESFLSRLVFVFFPVALAIVTVRMSSTLEQWQRAKYQLVSGETPISLPPAL
;
A
#
# COMPACT_ATOMS: atom_id res chain seq x y z
N MET A 1 -17.67 11.65 30.31
CA MET A 1 -17.00 12.30 29.17
C MET A 1 -17.46 11.59 27.90
N SER A 2 -18.44 12.13 27.18
CA SER A 2 -18.98 11.51 25.96
C SER A 2 -17.96 11.66 24.85
N ILE A 3 -17.23 10.58 24.52
CA ILE A 3 -16.35 10.56 23.36
C ILE A 3 -17.28 10.55 22.16
N ALA A 4 -17.36 11.67 21.43
CA ALA A 4 -18.10 11.74 20.17
C ALA A 4 -17.68 10.57 19.27
N SER A 5 -18.65 9.81 18.76
CA SER A 5 -18.35 8.70 17.86
C SER A 5 -17.57 9.21 16.65
N PRO A 6 -16.51 8.52 16.21
CA PRO A 6 -15.70 8.98 15.10
C PRO A 6 -16.57 9.12 13.85
N ARG A 7 -16.55 10.31 13.24
CA ARG A 7 -17.29 10.59 12.00
C ARG A 7 -16.59 9.97 10.81
N PHE A 8 -17.35 9.30 9.92
CA PHE A 8 -16.86 8.76 8.66
C PHE A 8 -16.29 9.87 7.75
N ARG A 9 -15.16 9.60 7.10
CA ARG A 9 -14.49 10.53 6.18
C ARG A 9 -14.28 9.85 4.83
N ASP A 10 -14.55 10.58 3.74
CA ASP A 10 -14.34 10.01 2.41
C ASP A 10 -12.88 9.55 2.20
N LEU A 11 -12.74 8.33 1.68
CA LEU A 11 -11.46 7.68 1.41
C LEU A 11 -11.04 7.85 -0.06
N ALA A 12 -11.95 8.28 -0.94
CA ALA A 12 -11.73 8.27 -2.39
C ALA A 12 -10.54 9.10 -2.86
N SER A 13 -10.35 10.32 -2.31
CA SER A 13 -9.21 11.17 -2.67
C SER A 13 -7.86 10.52 -2.32
N LEU A 14 -7.74 9.98 -1.11
CA LEU A 14 -6.53 9.28 -0.67
C LEU A 14 -6.32 7.97 -1.44
N SER A 15 -7.39 7.22 -1.73
CA SER A 15 -7.28 6.01 -2.55
C SER A 15 -6.85 6.32 -3.99
N ARG A 16 -7.32 7.42 -4.60
CA ARG A 16 -6.86 7.85 -5.92
C ARG A 16 -5.38 8.25 -5.89
N LEU A 17 -4.98 9.04 -4.90
CA LEU A 17 -3.59 9.47 -4.73
C LEU A 17 -2.66 8.26 -4.47
N LEU A 18 -3.10 7.31 -3.65
CA LEU A 18 -2.37 6.07 -3.38
C LEU A 18 -2.18 5.23 -4.64
N ARG A 19 -3.22 5.09 -5.46
CA ARG A 19 -3.13 4.35 -6.72
C ARG A 19 -2.19 5.01 -7.72
N LEU A 20 -2.24 6.35 -7.83
CA LEU A 20 -1.35 7.11 -8.71
C LEU A 20 0.11 6.95 -8.28
N THR A 21 0.40 7.19 -6.99
CA THR A 21 1.76 7.08 -6.45
C THR A 21 2.30 5.66 -6.50
N ALA A 22 1.46 4.64 -6.24
CA ALA A 22 1.82 3.23 -6.42
C ALA A 22 2.18 2.91 -7.88
N GLY A 23 1.39 3.42 -8.84
CA GLY A 23 1.64 3.23 -10.26
C GLY A 23 2.95 3.87 -10.73
N ILE A 24 3.21 5.12 -10.31
CA ILE A 24 4.46 5.82 -10.60
C ILE A 24 5.64 5.06 -10.01
N TRP A 25 5.59 4.68 -8.73
CA TRP A 25 6.67 3.96 -8.07
C TRP A 25 6.94 2.59 -8.72
N GLY A 26 5.89 1.84 -9.06
CA GLY A 26 6.01 0.57 -9.78
C GLY A 26 6.64 0.74 -11.17
N ALA A 27 6.21 1.75 -11.93
CA ALA A 27 6.76 2.05 -13.25
C ALA A 27 8.23 2.50 -13.18
N MET A 28 8.58 3.33 -12.21
CA MET A 28 9.97 3.72 -11.96
C MET A 28 10.81 2.48 -11.65
N SER A 29 10.36 1.62 -10.74
CA SER A 29 11.10 0.40 -10.38
C SER A 29 11.42 -0.48 -11.61
N ALA A 30 10.49 -0.59 -12.56
CA ALA A 30 10.74 -1.28 -13.82
C ALA A 30 11.73 -0.56 -14.74
N GLY A 31 11.61 0.77 -14.87
CA GLY A 31 12.48 1.58 -15.75
C GLY A 31 13.91 1.78 -15.23
N GLY A 32 14.07 1.88 -13.92
CA GLY A 32 15.38 2.10 -13.29
C GLY A 32 16.34 0.95 -13.44
N PHE A 33 15.82 -0.27 -13.36
CA PHE A 33 16.64 -1.45 -13.57
C PHE A 33 17.22 -1.47 -15.00
N LEU A 34 16.42 -1.13 -16.01
CA LEU A 34 16.90 -1.02 -17.39
C LEU A 34 17.94 0.09 -17.55
N ILE A 35 17.71 1.25 -16.93
CA ILE A 35 18.66 2.38 -16.97
C ILE A 35 19.98 2.01 -16.29
N LEU A 36 19.94 1.38 -15.12
CA LEU A 36 21.14 0.95 -14.40
C LEU A 36 21.90 -0.15 -15.15
N TYR A 37 21.19 -1.09 -15.76
CA TYR A 37 21.79 -2.13 -16.61
C TYR A 37 22.49 -1.51 -17.82
N LEU A 38 21.79 -0.62 -18.54
CA LEU A 38 22.37 0.09 -19.69
C LEU A 38 23.56 0.94 -19.24
N ALA A 39 23.43 1.70 -18.16
CA ALA A 39 24.51 2.52 -17.60
C ALA A 39 25.72 1.66 -17.21
N ALA A 40 25.55 0.50 -16.57
CA ALA A 40 26.65 -0.41 -16.26
C ALA A 40 27.34 -0.90 -17.54
N SER A 41 26.58 -1.32 -18.55
CA SER A 41 27.12 -1.74 -19.85
C SER A 41 27.76 -0.61 -20.67
N TYR A 42 27.41 0.65 -20.39
CA TYR A 42 27.86 1.85 -21.10
C TYR A 42 28.94 2.63 -20.33
N SER A 43 29.12 2.36 -19.03
CA SER A 43 30.04 3.08 -18.13
C SER A 43 31.50 2.81 -18.44
N GLU A 44 31.83 1.69 -19.10
CA GLU A 44 33.19 1.43 -19.57
C GLU A 44 33.69 2.48 -20.58
N THR A 45 32.79 3.33 -21.12
CA THR A 45 33.11 4.31 -22.16
C THR A 45 32.85 5.78 -21.82
N HIS A 46 32.04 6.12 -20.78
CA HIS A 46 31.66 7.53 -20.47
C HIS A 46 31.51 7.81 -18.96
N SER A 47 32.12 8.90 -18.48
CA SER A 47 32.12 9.34 -17.07
C SER A 47 30.74 9.71 -16.50
N ASP A 48 29.78 10.05 -17.37
CA ASP A 48 28.50 10.65 -16.94
C ASP A 48 27.43 9.59 -16.56
N ALA A 49 27.71 8.31 -16.84
CA ALA A 49 26.81 7.19 -16.52
C ALA A 49 26.57 7.01 -15.01
N ALA A 50 27.58 7.31 -14.18
CA ALA A 50 27.44 7.26 -12.73
C ALA A 50 26.50 8.35 -12.21
N THR A 51 26.61 9.57 -12.75
CA THR A 51 25.77 10.70 -12.36
C THR A 51 24.29 10.45 -12.70
N SER A 52 24.00 9.92 -13.89
CA SER A 52 22.62 9.61 -14.29
C SER A 52 22.00 8.49 -13.44
N ALA A 53 22.78 7.46 -13.08
CA ALA A 53 22.37 6.41 -12.15
C ALA A 53 22.00 6.98 -10.76
N LEU A 54 22.82 7.87 -10.21
CA LEU A 54 22.56 8.51 -8.92
C LEU A 54 21.31 9.39 -8.93
N VAL A 55 21.13 10.19 -9.99
CA VAL A 55 19.91 11.01 -10.17
C VAL A 55 18.67 10.11 -10.23
N TRP A 56 18.75 9.00 -10.96
CA TRP A 56 17.65 8.04 -11.05
C TRP A 56 17.32 7.43 -9.68
N LEU A 57 18.33 6.95 -8.93
CA LEU A 57 18.14 6.40 -7.59
C LEU A 57 17.48 7.42 -6.65
N ALA A 58 17.91 8.69 -6.71
CA ALA A 58 17.35 9.74 -5.87
C ALA A 58 15.86 9.99 -6.18
N LEU A 59 15.49 10.05 -7.47
CA LEU A 59 14.09 10.21 -7.88
C LEU A 59 13.23 9.00 -7.49
N TRP A 60 13.78 7.79 -7.63
CA TRP A 60 13.10 6.56 -7.22
C TRP A 60 12.86 6.53 -5.70
N ALA A 61 13.88 6.86 -4.90
CA ALA A 61 13.77 6.93 -3.45
C ALA A 61 12.75 7.98 -3.01
N LEU A 62 12.73 9.15 -3.65
CA LEU A 62 11.72 10.18 -3.41
C LEU A 62 10.31 9.69 -3.74
N SER A 63 10.13 9.01 -4.87
CA SER A 63 8.85 8.41 -5.26
C SER A 63 8.37 7.36 -4.25
N ALA A 64 9.27 6.50 -3.79
CA ALA A 64 9.00 5.50 -2.74
C ALA A 64 8.57 6.16 -1.42
N LEU A 65 9.24 7.24 -1.02
CA LEU A 65 8.90 8.01 0.18
C LEU A 65 7.50 8.64 0.07
N VAL A 66 7.19 9.28 -1.07
CA VAL A 66 5.86 9.86 -1.31
C VAL A 66 4.78 8.78 -1.25
N PHE A 67 4.99 7.64 -1.94
CA PHE A 67 4.09 6.50 -1.88
C PHE A 67 3.87 6.02 -0.43
N PHE A 68 4.93 5.86 0.34
CA PHE A 68 4.85 5.40 1.72
C PHE A 68 4.07 6.35 2.62
N VAL A 69 4.32 7.66 2.53
CA VAL A 69 3.59 8.69 3.30
C VAL A 69 2.10 8.68 2.94
N VAL A 70 1.78 8.59 1.64
CA VAL A 70 0.38 8.52 1.18
C VAL A 70 -0.28 7.23 1.67
N PHE A 71 0.43 6.10 1.61
CA PHE A 71 -0.05 4.82 2.10
C PHE A 71 -0.36 4.84 3.61
N LEU A 72 0.52 5.42 4.43
CA LEU A 72 0.28 5.59 5.86
C LEU A 72 -0.92 6.49 6.14
N SER A 73 -1.03 7.61 5.41
CA SER A 73 -2.15 8.55 5.53
C SER A 73 -3.48 7.88 5.17
N TRP A 74 -3.48 7.11 4.09
CA TRP A 74 -4.62 6.31 3.64
C TRP A 74 -5.00 5.24 4.67
N LYS A 75 -4.03 4.46 5.17
CA LYS A 75 -4.24 3.41 6.18
C LYS A 75 -4.78 3.99 7.49
N HIS A 76 -4.25 5.15 7.91
CA HIS A 76 -4.74 5.86 9.09
C HIS A 76 -6.20 6.28 8.92
N ARG A 77 -6.57 6.88 7.77
CA ARG A 77 -7.97 7.25 7.50
C ARG A 77 -8.87 6.01 7.40
N ALA A 78 -8.40 4.94 6.76
CA ALA A 78 -9.13 3.69 6.67
C ALA A 78 -9.42 3.08 8.06
N LEU A 79 -8.45 3.12 8.98
CA LEU A 79 -8.65 2.66 10.36
C LEU A 79 -9.65 3.56 11.11
N HIS A 80 -9.52 4.88 10.98
CA HIS A 80 -10.48 5.84 11.54
C HIS A 80 -11.92 5.56 11.06
N ASN A 81 -12.10 5.32 9.75
CA ASN A 81 -13.40 4.97 9.20
C ASN A 81 -13.91 3.62 9.71
N ALA A 82 -13.03 2.63 9.88
CA ALA A 82 -13.42 1.34 10.43
C ALA A 82 -13.97 1.45 11.87
N HIS A 83 -13.43 2.38 12.68
CA HIS A 83 -14.02 2.75 13.98
C HIS A 83 -15.40 3.39 13.82
N ALA A 84 -15.55 4.33 12.87
CA ALA A 84 -16.83 4.99 12.58
C ALA A 84 -17.94 4.01 12.13
N LEU A 85 -17.55 2.91 11.48
CA LEU A 85 -18.44 1.86 10.99
C LEU A 85 -18.76 0.78 12.04
N GLY A 86 -18.47 1.03 13.32
CA GLY A 86 -18.82 0.15 14.43
C GLY A 86 -17.87 -1.04 14.61
N GLY A 87 -16.64 -0.97 14.09
CA GLY A 87 -15.63 -2.01 14.34
C GLY A 87 -15.26 -2.12 15.81
N SER A 88 -15.56 -3.26 16.45
CA SER A 88 -15.19 -3.53 17.83
C SER A 88 -13.72 -3.95 17.95
N SER A 89 -13.06 -3.58 19.06
CA SER A 89 -11.66 -3.93 19.35
C SER A 89 -10.65 -3.52 18.26
N LEU A 90 -10.84 -2.36 17.64
CA LEU A 90 -9.88 -1.81 16.69
C LEU A 90 -8.73 -1.08 17.42
N PRO A 91 -7.47 -1.24 16.97
CA PRO A 91 -6.36 -0.43 17.45
C PRO A 91 -6.61 1.06 17.22
N SER A 92 -5.95 1.93 17.99
CA SER A 92 -6.03 3.38 17.75
C SER A 92 -5.54 3.74 16.34
N PRO A 93 -6.07 4.80 15.70
CA PRO A 93 -5.60 5.25 14.38
C PRO A 93 -4.08 5.44 14.29
N ALA A 94 -3.45 5.89 15.38
CA ALA A 94 -1.99 6.03 15.48
C ALA A 94 -1.23 4.70 15.29
N ALA A 95 -1.83 3.57 15.68
CA ALA A 95 -1.26 2.24 15.44
C ALA A 95 -1.11 1.92 13.94
N ALA A 96 -1.83 2.62 13.05
CA ALA A 96 -1.60 2.48 11.61
C ALA A 96 -0.18 2.90 11.19
N ILE A 97 0.47 3.79 11.95
CA ILE A 97 1.74 4.45 11.62
C ILE A 97 2.87 3.94 12.51
N TYR A 98 2.68 3.97 13.84
CA TYR A 98 3.75 3.73 14.81
C TYR A 98 4.48 2.39 14.62
N TRP A 99 3.75 1.33 14.26
CA TRP A 99 4.33 -0.01 14.15
C TRP A 99 5.38 -0.16 13.05
N TYR A 100 5.44 0.74 12.06
CA TYR A 100 6.51 0.71 11.06
C TYR A 100 7.87 1.16 11.61
N PHE A 101 7.89 1.84 12.75
CA PHE A 101 9.11 2.39 13.36
C PHE A 101 9.67 1.50 14.49
N VAL A 102 8.97 0.42 14.84
CA VAL A 102 9.42 -0.54 15.85
C VAL A 102 9.99 -1.76 15.13
N PRO A 103 11.32 -2.02 15.16
CA PRO A 103 11.97 -2.98 14.25
C PRO A 103 11.40 -4.40 14.28
N ILE A 104 11.02 -4.88 15.46
CA ILE A 104 10.49 -6.23 15.63
C ILE A 104 9.00 -6.26 15.27
N ALA A 105 8.23 -5.28 15.78
CA ALA A 105 6.79 -5.24 15.55
C ALA A 105 6.42 -4.89 14.11
N SER A 106 7.30 -4.19 13.37
CA SER A 106 7.10 -3.89 11.95
C SER A 106 6.98 -5.15 11.10
N LEU A 107 7.45 -6.31 11.58
CA LEU A 107 7.38 -7.61 10.87
C LEU A 107 6.01 -8.30 10.95
N TRP A 108 5.06 -7.83 11.77
CA TRP A 108 3.73 -8.46 11.84
C TRP A 108 2.60 -7.50 12.17
N MET A 109 2.85 -6.44 12.93
CA MET A 109 1.80 -5.51 13.35
C MET A 109 1.13 -4.79 12.17
N PRO A 110 1.84 -4.39 11.10
CA PRO A 110 1.18 -3.83 9.93
C PRO A 110 0.13 -4.77 9.33
N TYR A 111 0.42 -6.07 9.23
CA TYR A 111 -0.51 -7.10 8.79
C TYR A 111 -1.71 -7.23 9.73
N VAL A 112 -1.46 -7.32 11.04
CA VAL A 112 -2.53 -7.43 12.05
C VAL A 112 -3.49 -6.25 11.97
N VAL A 113 -2.97 -5.02 11.87
CA VAL A 113 -3.79 -3.81 11.72
C VAL A 113 -4.58 -3.85 10.42
N MET A 114 -3.94 -4.16 9.29
CA MET A 114 -4.60 -4.16 7.99
C MET A 114 -5.71 -5.23 7.89
N ARG A 115 -5.46 -6.41 8.47
CA ARG A 115 -6.44 -7.49 8.59
C ARG A 115 -7.68 -7.05 9.36
N ARG A 116 -7.50 -6.37 10.51
CA ARG A 116 -8.61 -5.84 11.31
C ARG A 116 -9.40 -4.77 10.56
N ILE A 117 -8.71 -3.88 9.83
CA ILE A 117 -9.35 -2.87 8.97
C ILE A 117 -10.22 -3.56 7.91
N PHE A 118 -9.69 -4.57 7.20
CA PHE A 118 -10.43 -5.31 6.17
C PHE A 118 -11.66 -6.01 6.74
N GLN A 119 -11.52 -6.70 7.86
CA GLN A 119 -12.63 -7.38 8.53
C GLN A 119 -13.73 -6.40 8.99
N ALA A 120 -13.34 -5.28 9.60
CA ALA A 120 -14.29 -4.27 10.06
C ALA A 120 -14.97 -3.51 8.92
N SER A 121 -14.31 -3.40 7.76
CA SER A 121 -14.83 -2.66 6.61
C SER A 121 -15.76 -3.48 5.72
N TYR A 122 -15.74 -4.81 5.82
CA TYR A 122 -16.55 -5.70 4.99
C TYR A 122 -18.05 -5.39 5.13
N PRO A 123 -18.76 -5.13 4.01
CA PRO A 123 -20.21 -4.95 3.98
C PRO A 123 -20.90 -6.31 3.77
N PRO A 124 -21.44 -6.96 4.80
CA PRO A 124 -22.22 -8.18 4.59
C PRO A 124 -23.50 -7.84 3.80
N ALA A 125 -23.82 -8.63 2.78
CA ALA A 125 -25.08 -8.49 2.04
C ALA A 125 -26.27 -9.06 2.83
N SER A 126 -26.03 -9.95 3.80
CA SER A 126 -27.04 -10.49 4.71
C SER A 126 -26.51 -10.71 6.14
N PRO A 127 -27.35 -10.61 7.19
CA PRO A 127 -26.95 -10.97 8.54
C PRO A 127 -26.50 -12.44 8.60
N GLY A 128 -25.23 -12.69 8.95
CA GLY A 128 -24.65 -14.03 9.02
C GLY A 128 -23.77 -14.43 7.84
N GLU A 129 -23.60 -13.56 6.83
CA GLU A 129 -22.60 -13.78 5.78
C GLU A 129 -21.18 -13.92 6.33
N GLY A 130 -20.38 -14.75 5.65
CA GLY A 130 -19.04 -15.15 6.08
C GLY A 130 -18.03 -14.01 6.20
N LYS A 131 -16.83 -14.32 6.71
CA LYS A 131 -15.73 -13.36 6.83
C LYS A 131 -15.16 -13.02 5.44
N PRO A 132 -14.65 -11.79 5.22
CA PRO A 132 -14.02 -11.45 3.95
C PRO A 132 -12.79 -12.33 3.69
N SER A 133 -12.51 -12.57 2.40
CA SER A 133 -11.22 -13.13 2.00
C SER A 133 -10.09 -12.17 2.40
N LEU A 134 -9.04 -12.72 3.00
CA LEU A 134 -7.84 -11.99 3.41
C LEU A 134 -6.65 -12.23 2.46
N SER A 135 -6.89 -12.83 1.29
CA SER A 135 -5.83 -13.15 0.33
C SER A 135 -5.09 -11.91 -0.14
N LEU A 136 -5.79 -10.80 -0.42
CA LEU A 136 -5.16 -9.54 -0.83
C LEU A 136 -4.26 -8.96 0.27
N VAL A 137 -4.72 -8.96 1.53
CA VAL A 137 -3.94 -8.45 2.67
C VAL A 137 -2.71 -9.33 2.93
N THR A 138 -2.89 -10.65 2.79
CA THR A 138 -1.81 -11.62 2.97
C THR A 138 -0.79 -11.52 1.85
N ALA A 139 -1.23 -11.41 0.59
CA ALA A 139 -0.37 -11.21 -0.56
C ALA A 139 0.42 -9.89 -0.44
N TRP A 140 -0.25 -8.79 -0.08
CA TRP A 140 0.42 -7.51 0.17
C TRP A 140 1.52 -7.65 1.23
N TRP A 141 1.22 -8.34 2.33
CA TRP A 141 2.16 -8.49 3.44
C TRP A 141 3.34 -9.38 3.12
N VAL A 142 3.08 -10.55 2.52
CA VAL A 142 4.13 -11.47 2.06
C VAL A 142 5.01 -10.77 1.03
N LEU A 143 4.39 -9.99 0.13
CA LEU A 143 5.15 -9.21 -0.83
C LEU A 143 6.08 -8.24 -0.09
N TRP A 144 5.52 -7.33 0.71
CA TRP A 144 6.32 -6.36 1.45
C TRP A 144 7.45 -6.98 2.30
N LEU A 145 7.20 -8.12 2.97
CA LEU A 145 8.20 -8.79 3.79
C LEU A 145 9.35 -9.37 2.95
N LEU A 146 9.04 -9.99 1.81
CA LEU A 146 10.07 -10.50 0.91
C LEU A 146 10.89 -9.34 0.32
N ASP A 147 10.28 -8.22 -0.07
CA ASP A 147 10.99 -7.02 -0.54
C ASP A 147 11.99 -6.49 0.51
N PHE A 148 11.53 -6.41 1.76
CA PHE A 148 12.35 -6.04 2.90
C PHE A 148 13.54 -7.00 3.08
N LEU A 149 13.29 -8.31 3.09
CA LEU A 149 14.34 -9.34 3.27
C LEU A 149 15.34 -9.37 2.12
N LEU A 150 14.88 -9.19 0.89
CA LEU A 150 15.72 -9.12 -0.30
C LEU A 150 16.64 -7.90 -0.25
N SER A 151 16.18 -6.78 0.30
CA SER A 151 16.96 -5.56 0.48
C SER A 151 18.16 -5.73 1.43
N PHE A 152 18.05 -6.54 2.48
CA PHE A 152 19.20 -6.90 3.33
C PHE A 152 20.15 -7.87 2.62
N SER A 153 19.61 -8.71 1.75
CA SER A 153 20.35 -9.75 1.04
C SER A 153 21.16 -9.21 -0.14
N ILE A 154 21.10 -7.91 -0.45
CA ILE A 154 21.88 -7.23 -1.49
C ILE A 154 23.39 -7.47 -1.33
N TRP A 155 23.87 -7.80 -0.12
CA TRP A 155 25.28 -8.13 0.14
C TRP A 155 25.68 -9.59 -0.15
N GLY A 156 24.73 -10.49 -0.45
CA GLY A 156 25.00 -11.94 -0.58
C GLY A 156 24.28 -12.66 -1.73
N ILE A 157 23.39 -12.00 -2.46
CA ILE A 157 22.74 -12.58 -3.65
C ILE A 157 23.67 -12.39 -4.86
N PRO A 158 24.04 -13.47 -5.58
CA PRO A 158 24.80 -13.34 -6.82
C PRO A 158 24.08 -12.45 -7.83
N GLU A 159 24.83 -11.62 -8.56
CA GLU A 159 24.37 -10.75 -9.66
C GLU A 159 23.93 -11.56 -10.89
N SER A 160 22.92 -12.40 -10.68
CA SER A 160 22.34 -13.29 -11.67
C SER A 160 21.18 -12.62 -12.40
N PHE A 161 20.81 -13.15 -13.55
CA PHE A 161 19.59 -12.72 -14.24
C PHE A 161 18.34 -12.87 -13.37
N LEU A 162 18.29 -13.87 -12.49
CA LEU A 162 17.14 -14.12 -11.63
C LEU A 162 16.95 -13.02 -10.57
N SER A 163 18.00 -12.61 -9.87
CA SER A 163 17.91 -11.56 -8.85
C SER A 163 17.44 -10.24 -9.46
N ARG A 164 17.86 -9.95 -10.68
CA ARG A 164 17.44 -8.80 -11.48
C ARG A 164 15.94 -8.79 -11.78
N LEU A 165 15.39 -9.92 -12.22
CA LEU A 165 13.94 -10.04 -12.45
C LEU A 165 13.16 -9.82 -11.14
N VAL A 166 13.67 -10.34 -10.02
CA VAL A 166 13.04 -10.15 -8.71
C VAL A 166 12.94 -8.66 -8.37
N PHE A 167 14.01 -7.86 -8.48
CA PHE A 167 13.95 -6.43 -8.16
C PHE A 167 13.02 -5.61 -9.08
N VAL A 168 12.69 -6.11 -10.29
CA VAL A 168 11.78 -5.44 -11.23
C VAL A 168 10.32 -5.82 -11.00
N PHE A 169 10.01 -7.12 -11.01
CA PHE A 169 8.62 -7.58 -10.98
C PHE A 169 7.99 -7.43 -9.61
N PHE A 170 8.82 -7.43 -8.57
CA PHE A 170 8.35 -7.46 -7.21
C PHE A 170 7.70 -6.14 -6.75
N PRO A 171 8.32 -4.96 -6.97
CA PRO A 171 7.66 -3.66 -6.77
C PRO A 171 6.38 -3.50 -7.60
N VAL A 172 6.39 -3.97 -8.85
CA VAL A 172 5.21 -3.90 -9.73
C VAL A 172 4.07 -4.75 -9.17
N ALA A 173 4.35 -5.97 -8.73
CA ALA A 173 3.36 -6.83 -8.07
C ALA A 173 2.81 -6.18 -6.79
N LEU A 174 3.68 -5.61 -5.95
CA LEU A 174 3.27 -4.91 -4.73
C LEU A 174 2.39 -3.68 -5.03
N ALA A 175 2.71 -2.92 -6.08
CA ALA A 175 1.92 -1.79 -6.54
C ALA A 175 0.52 -2.25 -7.00
N ILE A 176 0.44 -3.31 -7.82
CA ILE A 176 -0.83 -3.89 -8.28
C ILE A 176 -1.68 -4.33 -7.08
N VAL A 177 -1.10 -5.08 -6.15
CA VAL A 177 -1.83 -5.54 -4.96
C VAL A 177 -2.31 -4.36 -4.12
N THR A 178 -1.48 -3.32 -3.95
CA THR A 178 -1.87 -2.10 -3.21
C THR A 178 -3.01 -1.35 -3.90
N VAL A 179 -2.99 -1.24 -5.23
CA VAL A 179 -4.07 -0.65 -6.02
C VAL A 179 -5.37 -1.42 -5.78
N ARG A 180 -5.33 -2.75 -5.91
CA ARG A 180 -6.51 -3.61 -5.66
C ARG A 180 -7.00 -3.46 -4.23
N MET A 181 -6.11 -3.57 -3.25
CA MET A 181 -6.42 -3.43 -1.83
C MET A 181 -7.08 -2.09 -1.51
N SER A 182 -6.57 -0.99 -2.07
CA SER A 182 -7.14 0.35 -1.85
C SER A 182 -8.54 0.51 -2.47
N SER A 183 -8.75 -0.03 -3.67
CA SER A 183 -10.04 0.00 -4.35
C SER A 183 -11.10 -0.83 -3.62
N THR A 184 -10.75 -2.05 -3.20
CA THR A 184 -11.65 -2.94 -2.45
C THR A 184 -12.08 -2.28 -1.14
N LEU A 185 -11.13 -1.72 -0.39
CA LEU A 185 -11.44 -1.13 0.91
C LEU A 185 -12.29 0.15 0.78
N GLU A 186 -12.01 0.98 -0.21
CA GLU A 186 -12.83 2.16 -0.52
C GLU A 186 -14.28 1.78 -0.81
N GLN A 187 -14.49 0.78 -1.69
CA GLN A 187 -15.82 0.28 -2.04
C GLN A 187 -16.53 -0.30 -0.82
N TRP A 188 -15.84 -1.12 -0.03
CA TRP A 188 -16.38 -1.77 1.16
C TRP A 188 -16.80 -0.77 2.22
N GLN A 189 -15.93 0.18 2.55
CA GLN A 189 -16.26 1.21 3.55
C GLN A 189 -17.41 2.12 3.10
N ARG A 190 -17.47 2.45 1.81
CA ARG A 190 -18.56 3.25 1.25
C ARG A 190 -19.89 2.50 1.25
N ALA A 191 -19.90 1.24 0.82
CA ALA A 191 -21.10 0.40 0.83
C ALA A 191 -21.61 0.19 2.27
N LYS A 192 -20.70 -0.13 3.20
CA LYS A 192 -21.07 -0.29 4.61
C LYS A 192 -21.59 1.01 5.24
N TYR A 193 -21.00 2.15 4.89
CA TYR A 193 -21.50 3.45 5.34
C TYR A 193 -22.95 3.68 4.90
N GLN A 194 -23.26 3.43 3.62
CA GLN A 194 -24.62 3.57 3.08
C GLN A 194 -25.63 2.66 3.79
N LEU A 195 -25.25 1.41 4.09
CA LEU A 195 -26.10 0.47 4.82
C LEU A 195 -26.39 0.95 6.26
N VAL A 196 -25.42 1.57 6.92
CA VAL A 196 -25.54 2.03 8.31
C VAL A 196 -26.23 3.39 8.42
N SER A 197 -26.02 4.30 7.46
CA SER A 197 -26.60 5.65 7.51
C SER A 197 -28.07 5.70 7.07
N GLY A 198 -28.55 4.70 6.32
CA GLY A 198 -29.91 4.72 5.75
C GLY A 198 -30.13 5.82 4.70
N GLU A 199 -29.08 6.54 4.31
CA GLU A 199 -29.12 7.60 3.29
C GLU A 199 -29.07 6.98 1.88
N THR A 200 -29.94 7.44 0.98
CA THR A 200 -29.90 7.09 -0.45
C THR A 200 -28.56 7.49 -1.07
N PRO A 201 -28.03 6.75 -2.07
CA PRO A 201 -26.70 6.99 -2.61
C PRO A 201 -26.59 8.42 -3.15
N ILE A 202 -25.56 9.15 -2.71
CA ILE A 202 -25.12 10.37 -3.41
C ILE A 202 -24.81 9.94 -4.85
N SER A 203 -25.62 10.41 -5.81
CA SER A 203 -25.44 10.15 -7.23
C SER A 203 -24.08 10.70 -7.66
N LEU A 204 -23.13 9.80 -7.88
CA LEU A 204 -21.87 10.15 -8.53
C LEU A 204 -22.04 10.02 -10.04
N PRO A 205 -21.46 10.94 -10.83
CA PRO A 205 -21.46 10.83 -12.28
C PRO A 205 -20.75 9.53 -12.71
N PRO A 206 -21.13 8.96 -13.88
CA PRO A 206 -20.56 7.72 -14.37
C PRO A 206 -19.04 7.82 -14.46
N ALA A 207 -18.37 6.74 -14.02
CA ALA A 207 -16.92 6.64 -14.10
C ALA A 207 -16.48 6.76 -15.57
N LEU A 208 -15.62 7.75 -15.84
CA LEU A 208 -14.83 7.84 -17.06
C LEU A 208 -13.64 6.87 -16.98
#